data_AF-A0A8J7ARF1-F1
#
_entry.id   AF-A0A8J7ARF1-F1
#
_cell.length_a   1.000
_cell.length_b   1.000
_cell.length_c   1.000
_cell.angle_alpha   90.00
_cell.angle_beta   90.00
_cell.angle_gamma   90.00
#
_symmetry.space_group_name_H-M   'P 1'
#
loop_
_entity.id
_entity.type
_entity.pdbx_description
1 polymer ?
#
loop_
_entity_poly.entity_id
_entity_poly.type
_entity_poly.pdbx_seq_one_letter_code
_entity_poly.pdbx_strand_id
1 'polypeptide(L)'
;MFSELSLAPRYRLDDVSPWLKGIDPLRRYWICANGDPRAMRVLPGLSAQSVEAFKQAIWGFRSLTIGQELALPAGMSDRLTIYCVAENCYAIADSSTGAEVWHLFDAESLESLLLTAHPDWQCAPEHLNLGRSLLTAAWGQAAVPKAA
;
A
#
# COMPACT_ATOMS: atom_id res chain seq x y z
N MET A 1 -11.48 13.56 -21.40
CA MET A 1 -10.50 12.50 -21.72
C MET A 1 -10.25 11.75 -20.42
N PHE A 2 -10.92 10.61 -20.22
CA PHE A 2 -10.49 9.69 -19.19
C PHE A 2 -9.23 9.04 -19.74
N SER A 3 -8.09 9.26 -19.10
CA SER A 3 -6.94 8.39 -19.28
C SER A 3 -7.44 6.95 -19.11
N GLU A 4 -6.96 6.01 -19.92
CA GLU A 4 -7.22 4.58 -19.72
C GLU A 4 -6.68 4.21 -18.33
N LEU A 5 -7.52 4.37 -17.31
CA LEU A 5 -7.22 4.01 -15.94
C LEU A 5 -7.07 2.50 -15.94
N SER A 6 -5.83 2.04 -15.92
CA SER A 6 -5.53 0.64 -15.76
C SER A 6 -5.89 0.28 -14.32
N LEU A 7 -7.11 -0.23 -14.12
CA LEU A 7 -7.57 -0.69 -12.82
C LEU A 7 -6.80 -1.96 -12.46
N ALA A 8 -6.18 -1.96 -11.29
CA ALA A 8 -5.72 -3.19 -10.66
C ALA A 8 -6.95 -3.95 -10.09
N PRO A 9 -6.87 -5.26 -9.84
CA PRO A 9 -7.98 -6.02 -9.30
C PRO A 9 -8.35 -5.50 -7.90
N ARG A 10 -9.60 -5.74 -7.50
CA ARG A 10 -10.06 -5.42 -6.15
C ARG A 10 -9.50 -6.44 -5.16
N TYR A 11 -8.61 -5.98 -4.30
CA TYR A 11 -7.97 -6.77 -3.26
C TYR A 11 -8.93 -7.05 -2.10
N ARG A 12 -9.00 -8.33 -1.70
CA ARG A 12 -9.82 -8.80 -0.57
C ARG A 12 -9.01 -9.68 0.37
N LEU A 13 -9.32 -9.68 1.67
CA LEU A 13 -8.60 -10.51 2.64
C LEU A 13 -8.80 -12.03 2.41
N ASP A 14 -9.92 -12.41 1.81
CA ASP A 14 -10.29 -13.79 1.47
C ASP A 14 -9.81 -14.24 0.08
N ASP A 15 -8.98 -13.44 -0.60
CA ASP A 15 -8.46 -13.78 -1.92
C ASP A 15 -7.60 -15.06 -1.90
N VAL A 16 -7.83 -15.93 -2.88
CA VAL A 16 -7.11 -17.20 -3.04
C VAL A 16 -5.62 -17.00 -3.28
N SER A 17 -5.25 -15.89 -3.94
CA SER A 17 -3.84 -15.50 -4.14
C SER A 17 -3.49 -14.34 -3.20
N PRO A 18 -2.45 -14.48 -2.35
CA PRO A 18 -2.09 -13.42 -1.42
C PRO A 18 -1.47 -12.24 -2.19
N TRP A 19 -2.27 -11.18 -2.35
CA TRP A 19 -1.83 -9.93 -2.96
C TRP A 19 -0.94 -9.14 -1.99
N LEU A 20 -1.14 -9.24 -0.68
CA LEU A 20 -0.30 -8.58 0.33
C LEU A 20 0.96 -9.41 0.58
N LYS A 21 2.10 -8.92 0.12
CA LYS A 21 3.40 -9.54 0.40
C LYS A 21 3.91 -9.24 1.80
N GLY A 22 3.58 -8.06 2.33
CA GLY A 22 3.92 -7.66 3.68
C GLY A 22 3.84 -6.15 3.90
N ILE A 23 4.22 -5.74 5.11
CA ILE A 23 4.22 -4.33 5.54
C ILE A 23 5.58 -4.07 6.16
N ASP A 24 6.31 -3.09 5.63
CA ASP A 24 7.68 -2.81 6.08
C ASP A 24 7.71 -1.90 7.32
N PRO A 25 8.88 -1.68 7.94
CA PRO A 25 9.00 -0.80 9.12
C PRO A 25 8.60 0.66 8.90
N LEU A 26 8.56 1.13 7.65
CA LEU A 26 8.07 2.47 7.28
C LEU A 26 6.55 2.46 7.02
N ARG A 27 5.88 1.35 7.35
CA ARG A 27 4.45 1.11 7.17
C ARG A 27 4.01 1.13 5.70
N ARG A 28 4.91 0.90 4.76
CA ARG A 28 4.54 0.80 3.34
C ARG A 28 3.91 -0.56 3.07
N TYR A 29 2.88 -0.60 2.22
CA TYR A 29 2.18 -1.82 1.85
C TYR A 29 2.79 -2.41 0.59
N TRP A 30 3.30 -3.62 0.71
CA TRP A 30 3.94 -4.33 -0.39
C TRP A 30 2.93 -5.26 -1.03
N ILE A 31 2.51 -4.93 -2.24
CA ILE A 31 1.42 -5.64 -2.92
C ILE A 31 1.87 -6.22 -4.25
N CYS A 32 1.41 -7.42 -4.57
CA CYS A 32 1.57 -8.06 -5.87
C CYS A 32 0.28 -7.82 -6.66
N ALA A 33 0.33 -6.93 -7.66
CA ALA A 33 -0.84 -6.67 -8.49
C ALA A 33 -1.27 -7.96 -9.20
N ASN A 34 -2.57 -8.29 -9.17
CA ASN A 34 -3.09 -9.57 -9.66
C ASN A 34 -2.43 -10.82 -9.04
N GLY A 35 -1.82 -10.70 -7.85
CA GLY A 35 -1.06 -11.79 -7.24
C GLY A 35 0.24 -12.13 -7.99
N ASP A 36 0.62 -11.38 -9.02
CA ASP A 36 1.85 -11.61 -9.78
C ASP A 36 3.06 -11.03 -9.01
N PRO A 37 4.02 -11.87 -8.56
CA PRO A 37 5.21 -11.40 -7.86
C PRO A 37 6.11 -10.49 -8.71
N ARG A 38 5.98 -10.52 -10.04
CA ARG A 38 6.73 -9.66 -10.98
C ARG A 38 6.10 -8.27 -11.07
N ALA A 39 4.83 -8.13 -10.69
CA ALA A 39 4.08 -6.87 -10.68
C ALA A 39 3.97 -6.29 -9.26
N MET A 40 5.07 -6.31 -8.52
CA MET A 40 5.13 -5.78 -7.15
C MET A 40 5.02 -4.25 -7.15
N ARG A 41 4.19 -3.72 -6.25
CA ARG A 41 3.99 -2.29 -5.99
C ARG A 41 4.16 -2.01 -4.51
N VAL A 42 4.59 -0.79 -4.22
CA VAL A 42 4.79 -0.30 -2.87
C VAL A 42 3.86 0.90 -2.70
N LEU A 43 2.79 0.73 -1.93
CA LEU A 43 1.86 1.80 -1.63
C LEU A 43 2.25 2.51 -0.32
N PRO A 44 2.00 3.82 -0.21
CA PRO A 44 2.10 4.50 1.07
C PRO A 44 1.11 3.90 2.06
N GLY A 45 1.51 3.80 3.32
CA GLY A 45 0.61 3.41 4.41
C GLY A 45 0.49 4.51 5.46
N LEU A 46 -0.58 4.41 6.24
CA LEU A 46 -0.89 5.39 7.28
C LEU A 46 0.24 5.44 8.33
N SER A 47 0.74 6.65 8.59
CA SER A 47 1.70 6.92 9.65
C SER A 47 1.07 7.89 10.65
N ALA A 48 0.49 7.35 11.72
CA ALA A 48 -0.05 8.15 12.81
C ALA A 48 1.02 8.48 13.86
N GLN A 49 1.11 9.74 14.27
CA GLN A 49 2.06 10.20 15.30
C GLN A 49 1.53 10.00 16.74
N SER A 50 0.23 9.72 16.90
CA SER A 50 -0.41 9.45 18.18
C SER A 50 -1.62 8.53 18.02
N VAL A 51 -2.10 7.98 19.13
CA VAL A 51 -3.34 7.18 19.18
C VAL A 51 -4.55 8.01 18.73
N GLU A 52 -4.58 9.29 19.08
CA GLU A 52 -5.63 10.22 18.69
C GLU A 52 -5.62 10.44 17.18
N ALA A 53 -4.45 10.68 16.59
CA ALA A 53 -4.30 10.84 15.14
C ALA A 53 -4.71 9.56 14.40
N PHE A 54 -4.35 8.39 14.94
CA PHE A 54 -4.79 7.10 14.43
C PHE A 54 -6.32 6.96 14.44
N LYS A 55 -6.97 7.23 15.57
CA LYS A 55 -8.44 7.17 15.69
C LYS A 55 -9.14 8.12 14.71
N GLN A 56 -8.63 9.35 14.58
CA GLN A 56 -9.16 10.32 13.62
C GLN A 56 -9.04 9.84 12.17
N ALA A 57 -7.91 9.19 11.81
CA ALA A 57 -7.75 8.61 10.48
C ALA A 57 -8.76 7.49 10.22
N ILE A 58 -8.97 6.58 11.18
CA ILE A 58 -9.97 5.49 11.05
C ILE A 58 -11.40 6.04 10.97
N TRP A 59 -11.75 7.02 11.81
CA TRP A 59 -13.07 7.66 11.73
C TRP A 59 -13.28 8.40 10.42
N GLY A 60 -12.27 9.13 9.95
CA GLY A 60 -12.28 9.78 8.64
C GLY A 60 -12.55 8.78 7.53
N PHE A 61 -11.82 7.65 7.53
CA PHE A 61 -12.02 6.58 6.57
C PHE A 61 -13.46 6.02 6.60
N ARG A 62 -13.97 5.69 7.80
CA ARG A 62 -15.34 5.16 7.97
C ARG A 62 -16.45 6.14 7.57
N SER A 63 -16.14 7.45 7.56
CA SER A 63 -17.08 8.51 7.18
C SER A 63 -17.08 8.86 5.70
N LEU A 64 -16.14 8.31 4.90
CA LEU A 64 -16.03 8.58 3.48
C LEU A 64 -17.31 8.16 2.73
N THR A 65 -17.87 9.09 1.97
CA THR A 65 -18.98 8.83 1.05
C THR A 65 -18.51 8.76 -0.40
N ILE A 66 -19.31 8.15 -1.28
CA ILE A 66 -18.96 7.94 -2.69
C ILE A 66 -18.57 9.27 -3.36
N GLY A 67 -17.43 9.28 -4.06
CA GLY A 67 -16.86 10.45 -4.72
C GLY A 67 -15.96 11.31 -3.84
N GLN A 68 -15.85 11.02 -2.54
CA GLN A 68 -14.94 11.73 -1.64
C GLN A 68 -13.54 11.12 -1.60
N GLU A 69 -12.57 11.94 -1.23
CA GLU A 69 -11.21 11.53 -0.93
C GLU A 69 -10.80 11.90 0.50
N LEU A 70 -9.84 11.16 1.05
CA LEU A 70 -9.23 11.40 2.34
C LEU A 70 -7.72 11.31 2.21
N ALA A 71 -7.04 12.43 2.49
CA ALA A 71 -5.58 12.51 2.43
C ALA A 71 -4.98 12.39 3.84
N LEU A 72 -4.36 11.25 4.12
CA LEU A 72 -3.77 10.87 5.40
C LEU A 72 -2.24 11.05 5.39
N PRO A 73 -1.61 11.26 6.56
CA PRO A 73 -0.16 11.27 6.67
C PRO A 73 0.40 9.87 6.39
N ALA A 74 1.44 9.81 5.56
CA ALA A 74 2.29 8.64 5.38
C ALA A 74 3.73 8.96 5.81
N GLY A 75 4.60 7.94 5.84
CA GLY A 75 6.01 8.11 6.24
C GLY A 75 6.78 9.09 5.32
N MET A 76 7.87 9.68 5.83
CA MET A 76 8.81 10.52 5.06
C MET A 76 8.16 11.67 4.25
N SER A 77 7.18 12.36 4.83
CA SER A 77 6.44 13.48 4.19
C SER A 77 5.55 13.08 3.01
N ASP A 78 5.35 11.78 2.79
CA ASP A 78 4.43 11.27 1.78
C ASP A 78 2.96 11.39 2.25
N ARG A 79 2.02 11.21 1.32
CA ARG A 79 0.58 11.19 1.60
C ARG A 79 -0.05 9.90 1.11
N LEU A 80 -0.89 9.33 1.96
CA LEU A 80 -1.83 8.28 1.57
C LEU A 80 -3.16 8.95 1.21
N THR A 81 -3.52 8.97 -0.06
CA THR A 81 -4.84 9.43 -0.50
C THR A 81 -5.74 8.24 -0.78
N ILE A 82 -6.88 8.20 -0.11
CA ILE A 82 -7.91 7.17 -0.27
C ILE A 82 -9.11 7.79 -0.96
N TYR A 83 -9.59 7.15 -2.03
CA TYR A 83 -10.80 7.54 -2.75
C TYR A 83 -11.92 6.55 -2.44
N CYS A 84 -13.13 7.04 -2.15
CA CYS A 84 -14.32 6.21 -2.12
C CYS A 84 -14.96 6.22 -3.52
N VAL A 85 -14.70 5.18 -4.31
CA VAL A 85 -15.08 5.13 -5.74
C VAL A 85 -16.53 4.69 -5.91
N ALA A 86 -16.97 3.74 -5.08
CA ALA A 86 -18.33 3.23 -5.04
C ALA A 86 -18.60 2.60 -3.66
N GLU A 87 -19.82 2.12 -3.45
CA GLU A 87 -20.17 1.39 -2.23
C GLU A 87 -19.20 0.21 -2.00
N ASN A 88 -18.58 0.18 -0.82
CA ASN A 88 -17.58 -0.82 -0.45
C ASN A 88 -16.42 -0.95 -1.46
N CYS A 89 -16.06 0.13 -2.15
CA CYS A 89 -14.99 0.13 -3.15
C CYS A 89 -14.12 1.38 -2.98
N TYR A 90 -12.90 1.17 -2.52
CA TYR A 90 -11.94 2.23 -2.23
C TYR A 90 -10.70 2.10 -3.11
N ALA A 91 -10.07 3.22 -3.45
CA ALA A 91 -8.86 3.23 -4.26
C ALA A 91 -7.71 3.96 -3.58
N ILE A 92 -6.49 3.46 -3.83
CA ILE A 92 -5.24 4.18 -3.64
C ILE A 92 -4.59 4.32 -5.01
N ALA A 93 -4.27 5.55 -5.42
CA ALA A 93 -3.59 5.82 -6.68
C ALA A 93 -2.08 5.58 -6.55
N ASP A 94 -1.49 4.93 -7.54
CA ASP A 94 -0.06 4.69 -7.70
C ASP A 94 0.41 5.18 -9.07
N SER A 95 1.43 6.03 -9.10
CA SER A 95 2.03 6.58 -10.32
C SER A 95 3.41 6.01 -10.63
N SER A 96 3.88 5.02 -9.86
CA SER A 96 5.23 4.44 -9.97
C SER A 96 5.52 3.75 -11.32
N THR A 97 4.49 3.47 -12.12
CA THR A 97 4.62 2.78 -13.41
C THR A 97 4.73 3.72 -14.62
N GLY A 98 4.70 5.04 -14.42
CA GLY A 98 4.62 6.04 -15.49
C GLY A 98 3.20 6.23 -16.06
N ALA A 99 2.28 5.32 -15.74
CA ALA A 99 0.84 5.50 -15.85
C ALA A 99 0.20 5.44 -14.46
N GLU A 100 -0.88 6.20 -14.26
CA GLU A 100 -1.65 6.14 -13.02
C GLU A 100 -2.43 4.83 -12.94
N VAL A 101 -2.18 4.06 -11.89
CA VAL A 101 -2.83 2.78 -11.58
C VAL A 101 -3.62 2.95 -10.30
N TRP A 102 -4.87 2.51 -10.30
CA TRP A 102 -5.71 2.53 -9.11
C TRP A 102 -5.78 1.14 -8.49
N HIS A 103 -5.33 1.04 -7.24
CA HIS A 103 -5.38 -0.16 -6.43
C HIS A 103 -6.68 -0.18 -5.66
N LEU A 104 -7.57 -1.12 -5.99
CA LEU A 104 -8.93 -1.18 -5.45
C LEU A 104 -8.99 -2.11 -4.24
N PHE A 105 -9.74 -1.73 -3.22
CA PHE A 105 -9.93 -2.49 -1.98
C PHE A 105 -11.41 -2.49 -1.57
N ASP A 106 -11.84 -3.55 -0.90
CA ASP A 106 -13.05 -3.44 -0.08
C ASP A 106 -12.76 -2.74 1.27
N ALA A 107 -13.83 -2.38 1.99
CA ALA A 107 -13.73 -1.66 3.26
C ALA A 107 -12.91 -2.43 4.28
N GLU A 108 -13.13 -3.75 4.39
CA GLU A 108 -12.49 -4.62 5.37
C GLU A 108 -10.99 -4.72 5.12
N SER A 109 -10.59 -4.89 3.87
CA SER A 109 -9.18 -5.01 3.47
C SER A 109 -8.43 -3.71 3.69
N LEU A 110 -9.01 -2.59 3.28
CA LEU A 110 -8.37 -1.28 3.45
C LEU A 110 -8.32 -0.88 4.93
N GLU A 111 -9.40 -1.10 5.68
CA GLU A 111 -9.39 -0.85 7.13
C GLU A 111 -8.32 -1.69 7.83
N SER A 112 -8.18 -2.97 7.48
CA SER A 112 -7.16 -3.85 8.05
C SER A 112 -5.74 -3.33 7.78
N LEU A 113 -5.49 -2.80 6.58
CA LEU A 113 -4.22 -2.12 6.29
C LEU A 113 -4.03 -0.87 7.16
N LEU A 114 -5.05 -0.04 7.31
CA LEU A 114 -4.98 1.18 8.12
C LEU A 114 -4.77 0.87 9.61
N LEU A 115 -5.38 -0.19 10.13
CA LEU A 115 -5.22 -0.64 11.52
C LEU A 115 -3.76 -0.98 11.87
N THR A 116 -2.95 -1.33 10.86
CA THR A 116 -1.51 -1.57 11.09
C THR A 116 -0.78 -0.32 11.55
N ALA A 117 -1.34 0.89 11.36
CA ALA A 117 -0.79 2.14 11.87
C ALA A 117 -0.86 2.31 13.39
N HIS A 118 -1.53 1.41 14.11
CA HIS A 118 -1.60 1.44 15.58
C HIS A 118 -0.18 1.45 16.20
N PRO A 119 0.06 2.19 17.30
CA PRO A 119 1.38 2.26 17.93
C PRO A 119 1.92 0.91 18.40
N ASP A 120 1.03 0.01 18.85
CA ASP A 120 1.42 -1.32 19.34
C ASP A 120 1.61 -2.35 18.20
N TRP A 121 1.29 -1.99 16.96
CA TRP A 121 1.53 -2.89 15.83
C TRP A 121 3.03 -3.03 15.58
N GLN A 122 3.49 -4.27 15.41
CA GLN A 122 4.89 -4.57 15.14
C GLN A 122 5.03 -5.20 13.75
N CYS A 123 6.04 -4.74 13.02
CA CYS A 123 6.43 -5.34 11.76
C CYS A 123 6.88 -6.79 12.00
N ALA A 124 6.35 -7.72 11.19
CA ALA A 124 6.76 -9.12 11.25
C ALA A 124 8.27 -9.24 10.94
N PRO A 125 9.02 -10.09 11.66
CA PRO A 125 10.48 -10.21 11.49
C PRO A 125 10.91 -10.46 10.03
N GLU A 126 10.16 -11.26 9.29
CA GLU A 126 10.39 -11.56 7.88
C GLU A 126 10.20 -10.35 6.95
N HIS A 127 9.44 -9.33 7.37
CA HIS A 127 9.15 -8.13 6.59
C HIS A 127 10.19 -7.02 6.80
N LEU A 128 11.06 -7.11 7.81
CA LEU A 128 12.10 -6.12 8.10
C LEU A 128 12.99 -5.82 6.90
N ASN A 129 13.23 -6.84 6.06
CA ASN A 129 14.12 -6.74 4.90
C ASN A 129 13.39 -6.48 3.58
N LEU A 130 12.06 -6.28 3.55
CA LEU A 130 11.33 -6.03 2.29
C LEU A 130 11.95 -4.87 1.50
N GLY A 131 12.28 -3.76 2.16
CA GLY A 131 12.97 -2.63 1.55
C GLY A 131 14.36 -2.98 0.98
N ARG A 132 15.11 -3.89 1.62
CA ARG A 132 16.42 -4.36 1.15
C ARG A 132 16.31 -5.31 -0.03
N SER A 133 15.25 -6.12 -0.09
CA SER A 133 14.99 -7.05 -1.18
C SER A 133 14.82 -6.32 -2.52
N LEU A 134 14.14 -5.16 -2.55
CA LEU A 134 14.06 -4.35 -3.78
C LEU A 134 15.34 -3.63 -4.14
N LEU A 135 16.09 -3.08 -3.16
CA LEU A 135 17.39 -2.48 -3.47
C LEU A 135 18.34 -3.51 -4.08
N THR A 136 18.30 -4.74 -3.57
CA THR A 136 19.10 -5.86 -4.11
C THR A 136 18.63 -6.26 -5.51
N ALA A 137 17.31 -6.30 -5.77
CA ALA A 137 16.75 -6.58 -7.08
C ALA A 137 17.03 -5.47 -8.10
N ALA A 138 16.96 -4.20 -7.69
CA ALA A 138 17.23 -3.02 -8.51
C ALA A 138 18.73 -2.87 -8.81
N TRP A 139 19.61 -3.29 -7.90
CA TRP A 139 21.07 -3.30 -8.09
C TRP A 139 21.61 -4.59 -8.69
N GLY A 140 20.75 -5.49 -9.18
CA GLY A 140 21.11 -6.71 -9.90
C GLY A 140 21.70 -6.50 -11.30
N GLN A 141 22.58 -5.49 -11.50
CA GLN A 141 23.54 -5.46 -12.59
C GLN A 141 24.98 -5.56 -12.05
N ALA A 142 25.58 -6.71 -12.36
CA ALA A 142 26.96 -7.15 -12.23
C ALA A 142 27.63 -7.05 -10.84
N ALA A 143 27.57 -8.16 -10.09
CA ALA A 143 28.70 -8.52 -9.24
C ALA A 143 29.90 -8.84 -10.15
N VAL A 144 30.86 -7.91 -10.23
CA VAL A 144 32.16 -8.17 -10.86
C VAL A 144 32.88 -9.22 -9.99
N PRO A 145 33.22 -10.41 -10.52
CA PRO A 145 34.00 -11.37 -9.75
C PRO A 145 35.39 -10.77 -9.50
N LYS A 146 35.80 -10.76 -8.24
CA LYS A 146 37.15 -10.35 -7.84
C LYS A 146 38.13 -11.35 -8.46
N ALA A 147 38.98 -10.88 -9.36
CA ALA A 147 40.05 -11.67 -9.96
C ALA A 147 41.02 -12.17 -8.87
N ALA A 148 41.49 -13.40 -9.07
CA ALA A 148 42.39 -14.15 -8.19
C ALA A 148 43.77 -13.51 -8.03
#